data_AF-A0A7R7XUL3-F1
#
_entry.id   AF-A0A7R7XUL3-F1
#
_cell.length_a   1.000
_cell.length_b   1.000
_cell.length_c   1.000
_cell.angle_alpha   90.00
_cell.angle_beta   90.00
_cell.angle_gamma   90.00
#
_symmetry.space_group_name_H-M   'P 1'
#
loop_
_entity.id
_entity.type
_entity.pdbx_description
1 polymer ?
#
loop_
_entity_poly.entity_id
_entity_poly.type
_entity_poly.pdbx_seq_one_letter_code
_entity_poly.pdbx_strand_id
1 'polypeptide(L)'
;MIGQPCFPDMGSDAFMSMMKSPDLVGDPLIHTQHLLGGVSYEYISEDEITAIHQICAAHQRYSDDTFATVAYQAHGYGKIQHWYKRLGGTWKLAGLRPEMYWSENELSKIFPRQGLAS
;
A
#
# COMPACT_ATOMS: atom_id res chain seq x y z
N MET A 1 8.62 14.02 1.98
CA MET A 1 8.72 12.57 1.73
C MET A 1 7.32 12.10 1.44
N ILE A 2 7.05 11.49 0.28
CA ILE A 2 5.71 11.01 -0.07
C ILE A 2 5.44 9.78 0.80
N GLY A 3 4.61 9.95 1.83
CA GLY A 3 4.24 8.93 2.80
C GLY A 3 3.31 9.54 3.85
N GLN A 4 2.25 8.83 4.23
CA GLN A 4 1.35 9.25 5.30
C GLN A 4 2.10 9.23 6.66
N PRO A 5 1.72 10.06 7.65
CA PRO A 5 2.25 9.97 9.00
C PRO A 5 2.02 8.56 9.57
N CYS A 6 2.89 8.14 10.48
CA CYS A 6 2.71 6.88 11.20
C CYS A 6 1.40 6.94 12.01
N PHE A 7 0.55 5.93 11.85
CA PHE A 7 -0.65 5.75 12.68
C PHE A 7 -0.37 4.66 13.71
N PRO A 8 0.08 5.01 14.93
CA PRO A 8 0.35 4.02 15.95
C PRO A 8 -0.96 3.30 16.34
N ASP A 9 -0.88 1.97 16.48
CA ASP A 9 -1.94 1.12 17.02
C ASP A 9 -3.32 1.27 16.33
N MET A 10 -3.33 1.54 15.03
CA MET A 10 -4.57 1.58 14.24
C MET A 10 -5.27 0.21 14.30
N GLY A 11 -6.53 0.20 14.78
CA GLY A 11 -7.35 -1.01 14.80
C GLY A 11 -7.64 -1.54 13.39
N SER A 12 -7.84 -2.86 13.26
CA SER A 12 -8.05 -3.52 11.96
C SER A 12 -9.21 -2.94 11.17
N ASP A 13 -10.32 -2.60 11.82
CA ASP A 13 -11.51 -2.06 11.15
C ASP A 13 -11.25 -0.66 10.58
N ALA A 14 -10.51 0.17 11.34
CA ALA A 14 -10.09 1.49 10.89
C ALA A 14 -9.12 1.39 9.70
N PHE A 15 -8.16 0.46 9.75
CA PHE A 15 -7.25 0.19 8.64
C PHE A 15 -8.00 -0.27 7.38
N MET A 16 -8.93 -1.20 7.53
CA MET A 16 -9.74 -1.69 6.42
C MET A 16 -10.64 -0.59 5.85
N SER A 17 -11.21 0.27 6.70
CA SER A 17 -12.01 1.43 6.26
C SER A 17 -11.16 2.43 5.47
N MET A 18 -9.95 2.72 5.94
CA MET A 18 -9.01 3.59 5.25
C MET A 18 -8.68 3.01 3.86
N MET A 19 -8.22 1.76 3.78
CA MET A 19 -7.82 1.14 2.52
C MET A 19 -8.98 0.99 1.53
N LYS A 20 -10.21 0.74 2.01
CA LYS A 20 -11.42 0.68 1.18
C LYS A 20 -11.94 2.05 0.74
N SER A 21 -11.37 3.16 1.23
CA SER A 21 -11.79 4.48 0.82
C SER A 21 -11.59 4.65 -0.70
N PRO A 22 -12.58 5.21 -1.42
CA PRO A 22 -12.41 5.64 -2.79
C PRO A 22 -11.30 6.69 -2.99
N ASP A 23 -10.78 7.30 -1.93
CA ASP A 23 -9.63 8.22 -2.01
C ASP A 23 -8.28 7.48 -2.08
N LEU A 24 -8.29 6.16 -1.84
CA LEU A 24 -7.16 5.25 -1.97
C LEU A 24 -7.52 4.10 -2.94
N VAL A 25 -7.23 2.85 -2.58
CA VAL A 25 -7.38 1.67 -3.45
C VAL A 25 -8.83 1.17 -3.57
N GLY A 26 -9.79 1.84 -2.93
CA GLY A 26 -11.21 1.52 -3.04
C GLY A 26 -11.94 2.17 -4.23
N ASP A 27 -11.27 3.02 -5.01
CA ASP A 27 -11.86 3.60 -6.22
C ASP A 27 -12.03 2.50 -7.28
N PRO A 28 -13.25 2.22 -7.77
CA PRO A 28 -13.48 1.15 -8.75
C PRO A 28 -12.78 1.39 -10.09
N LEU A 29 -12.38 2.64 -10.39
CA LEU A 29 -11.66 2.97 -11.61
C LEU A 29 -10.15 2.76 -11.49
N ILE A 30 -9.64 2.34 -10.33
CA ILE A 30 -8.22 2.13 -10.08
C ILE A 30 -7.92 0.64 -10.00
N HIS A 31 -7.05 0.16 -10.89
CA HIS A 31 -6.45 -1.16 -10.78
C HIS A 31 -5.03 -1.05 -10.26
N THR A 32 -4.66 -1.92 -9.32
CA THR A 32 -3.32 -1.93 -8.72
C THR A 32 -2.74 -3.33 -8.66
N GLN A 33 -1.42 -3.41 -8.75
CA GLN A 33 -0.65 -4.61 -8.44
C GLN A 33 0.51 -4.22 -7.53
N HIS A 34 0.49 -4.74 -6.30
CA HIS A 34 1.57 -4.54 -5.33
C HIS A 34 2.49 -5.78 -5.37
N LEU A 35 3.44 -5.77 -6.30
CA LEU A 35 4.36 -6.87 -6.51
C LEU A 35 5.49 -6.83 -5.47
N LEU A 36 5.51 -7.81 -4.58
CA LEU A 36 6.59 -8.01 -3.61
C LEU A 36 7.74 -8.77 -4.29
N GLY A 37 8.92 -8.15 -4.30
CA GLY A 37 10.15 -8.72 -4.85
C GLY A 37 10.99 -9.41 -3.78
N GLY A 38 12.32 -9.20 -3.85
CA GLY A 38 13.26 -9.75 -2.87
C GLY A 38 12.89 -9.34 -1.44
N VAL A 39 13.15 -10.23 -0.48
CA VAL A 39 12.76 -10.06 0.92
C VAL A 39 13.92 -10.40 1.86
N SER A 40 14.08 -9.61 2.91
CA SER A 40 14.84 -9.98 4.11
C SER A 40 13.92 -10.10 5.31
N TYR A 41 14.26 -11.00 6.23
CA TYR A 41 13.53 -11.20 7.48
C TYR A 41 14.44 -10.93 8.67
N GLU A 42 13.87 -10.31 9.69
CA GLU A 42 14.48 -10.13 11.00
C GLU A 42 13.62 -10.86 12.04
N TYR A 43 14.25 -11.78 12.75
CA TYR A 43 13.64 -12.47 13.89
C TYR A 43 13.67 -11.54 15.11
N ILE A 44 12.51 -11.31 15.71
CA ILE A 44 12.39 -10.45 16.91
C ILE A 44 12.12 -11.32 18.14
N SER A 45 11.14 -12.23 18.04
CA SER A 45 10.80 -13.21 19.07
C SER A 45 10.03 -14.40 18.47
N GLU A 46 9.63 -15.37 19.28
CA GLU A 46 8.86 -16.55 18.81
C GLU A 46 7.55 -16.15 18.12
N ASP A 47 6.97 -15.03 18.55
CA ASP A 47 5.70 -14.50 18.07
C ASP A 47 5.82 -13.22 17.23
N GLU A 48 7.04 -12.73 16.96
CA GLU A 48 7.25 -11.49 16.20
C GLU A 48 8.38 -11.61 15.16
N ILE A 49 8.08 -11.20 13.93
CA ILE A 49 9.06 -11.04 12.85
C ILE A 49 8.83 -9.74 12.11
N THR A 50 9.91 -9.16 11.58
CA THR A 50 9.85 -8.07 10.62
C THR A 50 10.31 -8.57 9.26
N ALA A 51 9.65 -8.16 8.18
CA ALA A 51 10.10 -8.40 6.82
C ALA A 51 10.28 -7.10 6.07
N ILE A 52 11.34 -6.98 5.27
CA ILE A 52 11.54 -5.85 4.36
C ILE A 52 11.49 -6.42 2.94
N HIS A 53 10.47 -6.02 2.19
CA HIS A 53 10.30 -6.43 0.80
C HIS A 53 10.71 -5.28 -0.12
N GLN A 54 11.38 -5.61 -1.23
CA GLN A 54 11.31 -4.75 -2.42
C GLN A 54 9.86 -4.73 -2.91
N ILE A 55 9.40 -3.58 -3.39
CA ILE A 55 8.05 -3.44 -3.92
C ILE A 55 8.04 -2.64 -5.22
N CYS A 56 7.29 -3.14 -6.20
CA CYS A 56 6.78 -2.38 -7.33
C CYS A 56 5.27 -2.29 -7.19
N ALA A 57 4.75 -1.08 -6.95
CA ALA A 57 3.32 -0.81 -6.86
C ALA A 57 2.85 -0.18 -8.17
N ALA A 58 2.34 -1.04 -9.06
CA ALA A 58 1.82 -0.62 -10.35
C ALA A 58 0.37 -0.17 -10.21
N HIS A 59 0.05 0.99 -10.79
CA HIS A 59 -1.28 1.58 -10.75
C HIS A 59 -1.74 2.02 -12.13
N GLN A 60 -3.04 1.86 -12.35
CA GLN A 60 -3.71 2.30 -13.56
C GLN A 60 -5.08 2.85 -13.19
N ARG A 61 -5.43 4.02 -13.75
CA ARG A 61 -6.75 4.63 -13.61
C ARG A 61 -7.45 4.64 -14.97
N TYR A 62 -8.68 4.16 -15.00
CA TYR A 62 -9.54 4.18 -16.19
C TYR A 62 -10.38 5.46 -16.25
N SER A 63 -10.79 5.84 -17.46
CA SER A 63 -11.66 7.00 -17.68
C SER A 63 -13.07 6.78 -17.14
N ASP A 64 -13.55 5.54 -17.19
CA ASP A 64 -14.90 5.11 -16.83
C ASP A 64 -14.93 3.61 -16.48
N ASP A 65 -16.10 3.13 -16.09
CA ASP A 65 -16.36 1.75 -15.65
C ASP A 65 -16.45 0.73 -16.78
N THR A 66 -16.32 1.15 -18.05
CA THR A 66 -16.19 0.22 -19.16
C THR A 66 -14.77 -0.33 -19.27
N PHE A 67 -13.82 0.27 -18.54
CA PHE A 67 -12.39 -0.08 -18.53
C PHE A 67 -11.73 -0.10 -19.91
N ALA A 68 -12.33 0.58 -20.90
CA ALA A 68 -11.85 0.55 -22.28
C ALA A 68 -10.68 1.51 -22.51
N THR A 69 -10.66 2.63 -21.79
CA THR A 69 -9.63 3.67 -21.92
C THR A 69 -8.92 3.90 -20.61
N VAL A 70 -7.59 3.86 -20.69
CA VAL A 70 -6.68 4.13 -19.59
C VAL A 70 -6.40 5.63 -19.57
N ALA A 71 -6.87 6.32 -18.54
CA ALA A 71 -6.62 7.75 -18.39
C ALA A 71 -5.20 8.02 -17.90
N TYR A 72 -4.73 7.24 -16.91
CA TYR A 72 -3.41 7.43 -16.30
C TYR A 72 -2.78 6.10 -15.87
N GLN A 73 -1.45 6.07 -15.87
CA GLN A 73 -0.64 4.98 -15.32
C GLN A 73 0.46 5.59 -14.45
N ALA A 74 0.78 4.95 -13.33
CA ALA A 74 1.93 5.30 -12.52
C ALA A 74 2.45 4.09 -11.75
N HIS A 75 3.76 3.99 -11.59
CA HIS A 75 4.41 2.85 -10.93
C HIS A 75 5.34 3.37 -9.84
N GLY A 76 5.08 3.00 -8.58
CA GLY A 76 5.92 3.36 -7.44
C GLY A 76 6.94 2.26 -7.16
N TYR A 77 8.21 2.63 -6.98
CA TYR A 77 9.30 1.70 -6.69
C TYR A 77 9.92 2.04 -5.34
N GLY A 78 10.15 1.01 -4.54
CA GLY A 78 10.68 1.22 -3.20
C GLY A 78 10.86 -0.05 -2.41
N LYS A 79 10.72 0.10 -1.09
CA LYS A 79 10.59 -1.02 -0.15
C LYS A 79 9.33 -0.87 0.68
N ILE A 80 8.86 -1.97 1.24
CA ILE A 80 7.83 -1.98 2.26
C ILE A 80 8.31 -2.84 3.43
N GLN A 81 8.30 -2.25 4.62
CA GLN A 81 8.49 -2.99 5.85
C GLN A 81 7.13 -3.52 6.31
N HIS A 82 7.06 -4.81 6.60
CA HIS A 82 5.93 -5.46 7.22
C HIS A 82 6.31 -5.91 8.64
N TRP A 83 5.43 -5.65 9.60
CA TRP A 83 5.50 -6.28 10.91
C TRP A 83 4.50 -7.43 10.93
N TYR A 84 4.92 -8.57 11.47
CA TYR A 84 4.04 -9.71 11.68
C TYR A 84 4.02 -10.11 13.14
N LYS A 85 2.83 -10.48 13.62
CA LYS A 85 2.62 -11.10 14.93
C LYS A 85 1.98 -12.47 14.77
N ARG A 86 2.43 -13.45 15.55
CA ARG A 86 1.81 -14.76 15.64
C ARG A 86 0.71 -14.71 16.68
N LEU A 87 -0.53 -14.94 16.26
CA LEU A 87 -1.70 -14.98 17.13
C LEU A 87 -2.44 -16.29 16.91
N GLY A 88 -2.66 -17.07 17.97
CA GLY A 88 -3.30 -18.39 17.86
C GLY A 88 -2.56 -19.32 16.90
N GLY A 89 -1.21 -19.29 16.92
CA GLY A 89 -0.37 -20.10 16.04
C GLY A 89 -0.25 -19.61 14.59
N THR A 90 -0.95 -18.55 14.20
CA THR A 90 -0.97 -18.04 12.81
C THR A 90 -0.29 -16.67 12.71
N TRP A 91 0.61 -16.50 11.74
CA TRP A 91 1.19 -15.19 11.41
C TRP A 91 0.15 -14.26 10.80
N LYS A 92 0.05 -13.04 11.35
CA LYS A 92 -0.83 -11.96 10.90
C LYS A 92 -0.01 -10.72 10.57
N LEU A 93 -0.40 -10.00 9.53
CA LEU A 93 0.15 -8.67 9.24
C LEU A 93 -0.30 -7.72 10.36
N ALA A 94 0.67 -7.20 11.12
CA ALA A 94 0.45 -6.33 12.27
C ALA A 94 0.75 -4.86 11.97
N GLY A 95 1.29 -4.57 10.79
CA GLY A 95 1.53 -3.21 10.32
C GLY A 95 2.34 -3.21 9.03
N LEU A 96 2.39 -2.04 8.39
CA LEU A 96 3.22 -1.81 7.21
C LEU A 96 3.76 -0.38 7.17
N ARG A 97 4.95 -0.22 6.59
CA ARG A 97 5.59 1.07 6.36
C ARG A 97 6.24 1.08 4.96
N PRO A 98 5.56 1.62 3.94
CA PRO A 98 6.14 1.80 2.63
C PRO A 98 7.14 2.97 2.64
N GLU A 99 8.21 2.82 1.87
CA GLU A 99 9.15 3.88 1.55
C GLU A 99 9.37 3.88 0.04
N MET A 100 8.84 4.90 -0.63
CA MET A 100 8.97 5.06 -2.07
C MET A 100 10.25 5.83 -2.41
N TYR A 101 11.06 5.26 -3.29
CA TYR A 101 12.31 5.87 -3.75
C TYR A 101 12.08 6.77 -4.96
N TRP A 102 11.28 6.31 -5.90
CA TRP A 102 10.92 7.03 -7.11
C TRP A 102 9.63 6.45 -7.71
N SER A 103 9.05 7.16 -8.67
CA SER A 103 7.89 6.70 -9.42
C SER A 103 8.03 6.98 -10.91
N GLU A 104 7.50 6.09 -11.74
CA GLU A 104 7.16 6.39 -13.14
C GLU A 104 5.82 7.13 -13.17
N ASN A 105 5.77 8.22 -13.95
CA ASN A 105 4.62 9.11 -14.07
C ASN A 105 4.15 9.71 -12.72
N GLU A 106 2.97 10.33 -12.72
CA GLU A 106 2.42 11.08 -11.59
C GLU A 106 1.38 10.26 -10.81
N LEU A 107 1.77 9.73 -9.64
CA LEU A 107 0.84 9.02 -8.74
C LEU A 107 -0.35 9.88 -8.28
N SER A 108 -0.18 11.21 -8.20
CA SER A 108 -1.26 12.14 -7.88
C SER A 108 -2.43 12.09 -8.88
N LYS A 109 -2.19 11.70 -10.14
CA LYS A 109 -3.25 11.52 -11.15
C LYS A 109 -4.00 10.20 -10.98
N ILE A 110 -3.40 9.22 -10.30
CA ILE A 110 -4.06 7.97 -9.92
C ILE A 110 -5.02 8.23 -8.75
N PHE A 111 -4.54 8.92 -7.71
CA PHE A 111 -5.27 9.21 -6.47
C PHE A 111 -5.51 10.72 -6.28
N PRO A 112 -6.36 11.37 -7.11
CA PRO A 112 -6.52 12.82 -7.09
C PRO A 112 -7.14 13.38 -5.79
N ARG A 113 -7.75 12.51 -4.97
CA ARG A 113 -8.39 12.87 -3.70
C ARG A 113 -7.43 12.70 -2.50
N GLN A 114 -6.30 12.05 -2.72
CA GLN A 114 -5.27 11.85 -1.71
C GLN A 114 -4.53 13.17 -1.47
N GLY A 115 -4.90 13.89 -0.41
CA GLY A 115 -4.38 15.22 -0.07
C GLY A 115 -5.45 16.26 0.27
N LEU A 116 -6.74 15.94 0.09
CA LEU A 116 -7.86 16.81 0.47
C LEU A 116 -8.37 16.53 1.89
N ALA A 117 -7.55 15.94 2.76
CA ALA A 117 -7.91 15.76 4.16
C ALA A 117 -8.04 17.15 4.84
N SER A 118 -9.29 17.59 5.02
CA SER A 118 -9.71 18.66 5.92
C SER A 118 -9.58 18.23 7.38
#